data_AF-A0A3B9Y9L9-F1
#
_entry.id   AF-A0A3B9Y9L9-F1
#
_cell.length_a   1.000
_cell.length_b   1.000
_cell.length_c   1.000
_cell.angle_alpha   90.00
_cell.angle_beta   90.00
_cell.angle_gamma   90.00
#
_symmetry.space_group_name_H-M   'P 1'
#
loop_
_entity.id
_entity.type
_entity.pdbx_description
1 polymer ?
#
loop_
_entity_poly.entity_id
_entity_poly.type
_entity_poly.pdbx_seq_one_letter_code
_entity_poly.pdbx_strand_id
1 'polypeptide(L)'
;MEFNRSGEILWSWWATDHGFELTPNGQPRVVDKLADHRTIQYGTLAQTTHINSAAELPDGRFLASLFHQGMVVVIERETGAWHPVLEGLDHPHAVRVLDESHFTVADTVRGRALLVKINKMGDGAHVEAEIDTGTNWLQDCRYDSEHNCWVLVDGKNSRVVLRRGRAGNKKLAEFNFDPEWRLYETHIL
;
A
#
# COMPACT_ATOMS: atom_id res chain seq x y z
N MET A 1 5.10 -2.92 -12.85
CA MET A 1 5.36 -3.75 -14.04
C MET A 1 4.89 -5.14 -13.74
N GLU A 2 4.38 -5.84 -14.75
CA GLU A 2 4.04 -7.25 -14.69
C GLU A 2 4.96 -8.02 -15.63
N PHE A 3 5.44 -9.16 -15.15
CA PHE A 3 6.34 -10.04 -15.90
C PHE A 3 5.79 -11.45 -15.92
N ASN A 4 6.05 -12.17 -17.00
CA ASN A 4 5.89 -13.61 -16.97
C ASN A 4 7.11 -14.30 -16.31
N ARG A 5 7.10 -15.63 -16.24
CA ARG A 5 8.17 -16.41 -15.61
C ARG A 5 9.49 -16.39 -16.38
N SER A 6 9.49 -16.04 -17.67
CA SER A 6 10.69 -15.81 -18.47
C SER A 6 11.30 -14.42 -18.24
N GLY A 7 10.62 -13.54 -17.49
CA GLY A 7 11.06 -12.17 -17.25
C GLY A 7 10.70 -11.20 -18.38
N GLU A 8 9.82 -11.59 -19.29
CA GLU A 8 9.30 -10.71 -20.33
C GLU A 8 8.23 -9.80 -19.73
N ILE A 9 8.28 -8.51 -20.09
CA ILE A 9 7.29 -7.53 -19.64
C ILE A 9 5.97 -7.84 -20.35
N LEU A 10 4.94 -8.16 -19.56
CA LEU A 10 3.57 -8.32 -20.04
C LEU A 10 2.85 -6.97 -20.06
N TRP A 11 3.12 -6.14 -19.05
CA TRP A 11 2.45 -4.86 -18.88
C TRP A 11 3.29 -3.90 -18.01
N SER A 12 3.17 -2.60 -18.26
CA SER A 12 3.82 -1.58 -17.45
C SER A 12 2.97 -0.33 -17.32
N TRP A 13 2.94 0.24 -16.12
CA TRP A 13 2.37 1.54 -15.83
C TRP A 13 3.41 2.37 -15.10
N TRP A 14 3.57 3.62 -15.52
CA TRP A 14 4.58 4.54 -15.01
C TRP A 14 3.91 5.81 -14.55
N ALA A 15 3.97 6.12 -13.26
CA ALA A 15 3.29 7.29 -12.71
C ALA A 15 3.62 8.61 -13.45
N THR A 16 4.86 8.75 -13.94
CA THR A 16 5.32 9.92 -14.71
C THR A 16 4.65 10.06 -16.08
N ASP A 17 4.12 8.99 -16.67
CA ASP A 17 3.37 9.05 -17.93
C ASP A 17 1.89 9.40 -17.71
N HIS A 18 1.46 9.37 -16.46
CA HIS A 18 0.06 9.47 -16.05
C HIS A 18 -0.19 10.67 -15.11
N GLY A 19 0.60 11.74 -15.27
CA GLY A 19 0.41 13.02 -14.59
C GLY A 19 1.14 13.18 -13.25
N PHE A 20 1.90 12.18 -12.78
CA PHE A 20 2.72 12.28 -11.57
C PHE A 20 4.18 12.58 -11.90
N GLU A 21 4.41 13.71 -12.56
CA GLU A 21 5.70 14.09 -13.14
C GLU A 21 6.63 14.78 -12.13
N LEU A 22 6.08 15.31 -11.03
CA LEU A 22 6.81 16.15 -10.10
C LEU A 22 7.15 15.41 -8.82
N THR A 23 8.37 15.62 -8.33
CA THR A 23 8.78 15.28 -6.96
C THR A 23 8.04 16.15 -5.94
N PRO A 24 8.06 15.79 -4.63
CA PRO A 24 7.49 16.64 -3.58
C PRO A 24 8.00 18.09 -3.58
N ASN A 25 9.22 18.30 -4.08
CA ASN A 25 9.83 19.64 -4.18
C ASN A 25 9.51 20.34 -5.52
N GLY A 26 8.55 19.82 -6.30
CA GLY A 26 8.12 20.40 -7.58
C GLY A 26 9.09 20.19 -8.74
N GLN A 27 10.13 19.35 -8.58
CA GLN A 27 11.09 19.09 -9.66
C GLN A 27 10.55 18.00 -10.59
N PRO A 28 10.56 18.20 -11.92
CA PRO A 28 10.24 17.17 -12.88
C PRO A 28 11.17 15.95 -12.75
N ARG A 29 10.62 14.75 -12.89
CA ARG A 29 11.39 13.51 -12.91
C ARG A 29 11.25 12.81 -14.25
N VAL A 30 12.38 12.57 -14.91
CA VAL A 30 12.47 11.70 -16.08
C VAL A 30 13.13 10.39 -15.64
N VAL A 31 12.50 9.27 -15.98
CA VAL A 31 12.99 7.92 -15.66
C VAL A 31 13.42 7.25 -16.96
N ASP A 32 14.67 6.78 -17.01
CA ASP A 32 15.15 5.95 -18.12
C ASP A 32 14.62 4.52 -17.98
N LYS A 33 13.52 4.22 -18.65
CA LYS A 33 12.79 2.94 -18.54
C LYS A 33 13.57 1.72 -19.06
N LEU A 34 14.71 1.94 -19.73
CA LEU A 34 15.57 0.87 -20.27
C LEU A 34 16.80 0.62 -19.39
N ALA A 35 17.06 1.46 -18.39
CA ALA A 35 18.20 1.31 -17.50
C ALA A 35 17.99 0.19 -16.47
N ASP A 36 19.09 -0.42 -16.02
CA ASP A 36 19.09 -1.32 -14.86
C ASP A 36 19.11 -0.50 -13.56
N HIS A 37 17.95 -0.42 -12.92
CA HIS A 37 17.77 0.35 -11.69
C HIS A 37 18.10 -0.41 -10.40
N ARG A 38 18.44 -1.70 -10.47
CA ARG A 38 18.56 -2.56 -9.28
C ARG A 38 19.65 -2.12 -8.30
N THR A 39 20.69 -1.46 -8.79
CA THR A 39 21.81 -0.97 -7.97
C THR A 39 21.69 0.52 -7.64
N ILE A 40 20.64 1.19 -8.10
CA ILE A 40 20.44 2.62 -7.92
C ILE A 40 19.50 2.86 -6.75
N GLN A 41 19.99 3.59 -5.74
CA GLN A 41 19.16 4.02 -4.62
C GLN A 41 18.56 5.39 -4.90
N TYR A 42 17.24 5.42 -5.05
CA TYR A 42 16.48 6.67 -5.17
C TYR A 42 15.95 7.08 -3.80
N GLY A 43 16.52 8.14 -3.22
CA GLY A 43 15.99 8.73 -1.98
C GLY A 43 14.52 9.14 -2.13
N THR A 44 13.75 9.10 -1.05
CA THR A 44 12.29 9.30 -1.06
C THR A 44 11.86 10.62 -1.73
N LEU A 45 12.59 11.71 -1.48
CA LEU A 45 12.30 13.03 -2.08
C LEU A 45 12.65 13.13 -3.58
N ALA A 46 13.43 12.19 -4.11
CA ALA A 46 13.69 12.09 -5.54
C ALA A 46 12.60 11.31 -6.27
N GLN A 47 11.61 10.77 -5.54
CA GLN A 47 10.50 10.03 -6.11
C GLN A 47 9.25 10.91 -6.22
N THR A 48 8.50 10.78 -7.31
CA THR A 48 7.31 11.61 -7.56
C THR A 48 6.14 11.19 -6.67
N THR A 49 5.82 9.90 -6.69
CA THR A 49 4.72 9.32 -5.92
C THR A 49 5.17 8.51 -4.73
N HIS A 50 6.34 7.88 -4.85
CA HIS A 50 6.83 6.86 -3.92
C HIS A 50 5.80 5.72 -3.75
N ILE A 51 5.41 5.12 -4.88
CA ILE A 51 4.59 3.89 -4.87
C ILE A 51 5.33 2.81 -4.09
N ASN A 52 4.73 2.36 -3.01
CA ASN A 52 5.32 1.39 -2.08
C ASN A 52 4.49 0.10 -1.97
N SER A 53 3.31 0.05 -2.60
CA SER A 53 2.48 -1.14 -2.67
C SER A 53 1.58 -1.07 -3.90
N ALA A 54 1.39 -2.23 -4.53
CA ALA A 54 0.39 -2.43 -5.57
C ALA A 54 -0.18 -3.84 -5.46
N ALA A 55 -1.47 -3.99 -5.75
CA ALA A 55 -2.17 -5.27 -5.71
C ALA A 55 -3.21 -5.34 -6.83
N GLU A 56 -3.31 -6.49 -7.49
CA GLU A 56 -4.33 -6.74 -8.50
C GLU A 56 -5.65 -7.13 -7.83
N LEU A 57 -6.74 -6.52 -8.28
CA LEU A 57 -8.12 -6.87 -7.93
C LEU A 57 -8.56 -8.09 -8.74
N PRO A 58 -9.54 -8.88 -8.26
CA PRO A 58 -10.01 -10.05 -9.01
C PRO A 58 -10.57 -9.77 -10.41
N ASP A 59 -10.92 -8.52 -10.71
CA ASP A 59 -11.38 -8.06 -12.03
C ASP A 59 -10.24 -7.62 -12.96
N GLY A 60 -8.97 -7.74 -12.54
CA GLY A 60 -7.78 -7.44 -13.32
C GLY A 60 -7.30 -5.98 -13.25
N ARG A 61 -8.00 -5.11 -12.52
CA ARG A 61 -7.53 -3.74 -12.22
C ARG A 61 -6.50 -3.77 -11.10
N PHE A 62 -5.76 -2.68 -10.93
CA PHE A 62 -4.74 -2.59 -9.89
C PHE A 62 -5.04 -1.49 -8.89
N LEU A 63 -4.88 -1.79 -7.60
CA LEU A 63 -4.74 -0.76 -6.57
C LEU A 63 -3.26 -0.41 -6.38
N ALA A 64 -2.97 0.87 -6.13
CA ALA A 64 -1.65 1.32 -5.74
C ALA A 64 -1.72 2.40 -4.66
N SER A 65 -0.87 2.32 -3.63
CA SER A 65 -0.68 3.40 -2.66
C SER A 65 0.33 4.43 -3.18
N LEU A 66 -0.06 5.70 -3.13
CA LEU A 66 0.76 6.85 -3.50
C LEU A 66 1.14 7.60 -2.22
N PHE A 67 2.33 7.26 -1.69
CA PHE A 67 2.82 7.75 -0.41
C PHE A 67 2.87 9.28 -0.34
N HIS A 68 3.41 9.95 -1.35
CA HIS A 68 3.52 11.42 -1.35
C HIS A 68 2.20 12.14 -1.58
N GLN A 69 1.25 11.50 -2.25
CA GLN A 69 -0.07 12.08 -2.53
C GLN A 69 -1.10 11.77 -1.44
N GLY A 70 -0.78 10.88 -0.49
CA GLY A 70 -1.71 10.56 0.59
C GLY A 70 -2.98 9.85 0.10
N MET A 71 -2.86 8.98 -0.90
CA MET A 71 -4.02 8.30 -1.49
C MET A 71 -3.73 6.87 -1.95
N VAL A 72 -4.81 6.11 -2.12
CA VAL A 72 -4.85 4.88 -2.91
C VAL A 72 -5.58 5.18 -4.21
N VAL A 73 -5.04 4.72 -5.33
CA VAL A 73 -5.67 4.82 -6.66
C VAL A 73 -6.02 3.43 -7.17
N VAL A 74 -7.01 3.36 -8.05
CA VAL A 74 -7.23 2.22 -8.93
C VAL A 74 -6.73 2.56 -10.33
N ILE A 75 -6.16 1.58 -11.02
CA ILE A 75 -5.55 1.69 -12.34
C ILE A 75 -6.19 0.64 -13.25
N GLU A 76 -6.77 1.12 -14.35
CA GLU A 76 -7.34 0.30 -15.41
C GLU A 76 -6.21 -0.32 -16.24
N ARG A 77 -6.22 -1.65 -16.36
CA ARG A 77 -5.17 -2.41 -17.05
C ARG A 77 -5.04 -2.03 -18.52
N GLU A 78 -6.16 -1.97 -19.24
CA GLU A 78 -6.16 -1.77 -20.70
C GLU A 78 -5.70 -0.38 -21.13
N THR A 79 -6.04 0.65 -20.34
CA THR A 79 -5.83 2.04 -20.73
C THR A 79 -4.75 2.73 -19.91
N GLY A 80 -4.40 2.18 -18.74
CA GLY A 80 -3.58 2.86 -17.73
C GLY A 80 -4.27 4.06 -17.08
N ALA A 81 -5.56 4.31 -17.39
CA ALA A 81 -6.34 5.34 -16.73
C ALA A 81 -6.44 5.03 -15.24
N TRP A 82 -6.47 6.07 -14.41
CA TRP A 82 -6.51 5.90 -12.97
C TRP A 82 -7.44 6.93 -12.33
N HIS A 83 -7.93 6.62 -11.13
CA HIS A 83 -8.66 7.55 -10.29
C HIS A 83 -8.41 7.25 -8.81
N PRO A 84 -8.51 8.27 -7.94
CA PRO A 84 -8.44 8.06 -6.50
C PRO A 84 -9.61 7.20 -6.02
N VAL A 85 -9.34 6.32 -5.07
CA VAL A 85 -10.38 5.51 -4.38
C VAL A 85 -10.46 5.85 -2.90
N LEU A 86 -9.33 6.27 -2.31
CA LEU A 86 -9.26 6.73 -0.93
C LEU A 86 -8.19 7.82 -0.82
N GLU A 87 -8.57 8.98 -0.29
CA GLU A 87 -7.71 10.17 -0.22
C GLU A 87 -7.56 10.68 1.22
N GLY A 88 -6.67 11.64 1.42
CA GLY A 88 -6.45 12.30 2.70
C GLY A 88 -5.68 11.46 3.71
N LEU A 89 -5.04 10.38 3.27
CA LEU A 89 -4.13 9.54 4.06
C LEU A 89 -2.81 10.29 4.30
N ASP A 90 -2.09 9.89 5.34
CA ASP A 90 -0.77 10.42 5.68
C ASP A 90 0.28 9.35 5.38
N HIS A 91 0.88 9.48 4.19
CA HIS A 91 1.99 8.63 3.75
C HIS A 91 1.65 7.12 3.71
N PRO A 92 0.59 6.70 3.00
CA PRO A 92 0.04 5.36 3.11
C PRO A 92 0.99 4.25 2.64
N HIS A 93 0.85 3.06 3.23
CA HIS A 93 1.54 1.83 2.83
C HIS A 93 0.58 0.65 2.69
N ALA A 94 1.09 -0.41 2.06
CA ALA A 94 0.57 -1.77 2.14
C ALA A 94 -0.92 -1.92 1.79
N VAL A 95 -1.23 -1.75 0.50
CA VAL A 95 -2.56 -2.11 -0.02
C VAL A 95 -2.64 -3.63 -0.14
N ARG A 96 -3.51 -4.26 0.65
CA ARG A 96 -3.73 -5.72 0.63
C ARG A 96 -5.15 -6.04 0.20
N VAL A 97 -5.31 -6.57 -1.00
CA VAL A 97 -6.61 -7.09 -1.45
C VAL A 97 -6.97 -8.32 -0.61
N LEU A 98 -8.20 -8.33 -0.11
CA LEU A 98 -8.76 -9.42 0.69
C LEU A 98 -9.73 -10.28 -0.13
N ASP A 99 -10.60 -9.62 -0.90
CA ASP A 99 -11.60 -10.22 -1.77
C ASP A 99 -11.99 -9.26 -2.91
N GLU A 100 -13.05 -9.56 -3.65
CA GLU A 100 -13.56 -8.75 -4.78
C GLU A 100 -13.89 -7.30 -4.43
N SER A 101 -14.18 -7.00 -3.16
CA SER A 101 -14.68 -5.71 -2.72
C SER A 101 -13.98 -5.14 -1.50
N HIS A 102 -13.03 -5.86 -0.90
CA HIS A 102 -12.32 -5.38 0.29
C HIS A 102 -10.81 -5.38 0.11
N PHE A 103 -10.19 -4.34 0.66
CA PHE A 103 -8.76 -4.27 0.86
C PHE A 103 -8.43 -3.63 2.22
N THR A 104 -7.21 -3.82 2.69
CA THR A 104 -6.66 -3.04 3.80
C THR A 104 -5.57 -2.11 3.33
N VAL A 105 -5.38 -1.01 4.06
CA VAL A 105 -4.31 -0.04 3.84
C VAL A 105 -3.85 0.53 5.18
N ALA A 106 -2.55 0.78 5.31
CA ALA A 106 -1.98 1.47 6.44
C ALA A 106 -1.95 2.98 6.16
N ASP A 107 -2.65 3.76 6.97
CA ASP A 107 -2.44 5.21 7.10
C ASP A 107 -1.24 5.42 8.04
N THR A 108 -0.05 5.29 7.47
CA THR A 108 1.19 4.94 8.17
C THR A 108 1.57 5.92 9.26
N VAL A 109 1.63 7.22 8.93
CA VAL A 109 2.11 8.23 9.88
C VAL A 109 1.08 8.49 10.97
N ARG A 110 -0.22 8.37 10.65
CA ARG A 110 -1.29 8.41 11.66
C ARG A 110 -1.42 7.12 12.45
N GLY A 111 -0.72 6.05 12.05
CA GLY A 111 -0.77 4.77 12.74
C GLY A 111 -2.11 4.07 12.67
N ARG A 112 -2.84 4.20 11.56
CA ARG A 112 -4.20 3.65 11.45
C ARG A 112 -4.24 2.51 10.45
N ALA A 113 -4.80 1.37 10.84
CA ALA A 113 -5.13 0.29 9.92
C ALA A 113 -6.56 0.46 9.45
N LEU A 114 -6.79 0.49 8.15
CA LEU A 114 -8.10 0.71 7.55
C LEU A 114 -8.55 -0.56 6.85
N LEU A 115 -9.80 -0.98 7.07
CA LEU A 115 -10.50 -1.97 6.26
C LEU A 115 -11.48 -1.22 5.38
N VAL A 116 -11.25 -1.31 4.07
CA VAL A 116 -11.91 -0.49 3.08
C VAL A 116 -12.71 -1.38 2.16
N LYS A 117 -13.96 -0.99 1.91
CA LYS A 117 -14.79 -1.57 0.89
C LYS A 117 -14.77 -0.69 -0.36
N ILE A 118 -14.38 -1.26 -1.49
CA ILE A 118 -14.41 -0.61 -2.80
C ILE A 118 -15.69 -1.01 -3.54
N ASN A 119 -16.28 -0.07 -4.27
CA ASN A 119 -17.42 -0.38 -5.12
C ASN A 119 -16.95 -1.06 -6.43
N LYS A 120 -17.86 -1.72 -7.15
CA LYS A 120 -17.51 -2.45 -8.38
C LYS A 120 -16.92 -1.56 -9.47
N MET A 121 -17.31 -0.29 -9.53
CA MET A 121 -16.78 0.67 -10.50
C MET A 121 -15.38 1.17 -10.10
N GLY A 122 -14.92 0.90 -8.88
CA GLY A 122 -13.69 1.45 -8.30
C GLY A 122 -13.74 2.94 -8.03
N ASP A 123 -14.82 3.65 -8.37
CA ASP A 123 -14.92 5.11 -8.33
C ASP A 123 -15.36 5.65 -6.96
N GLY A 124 -15.43 4.77 -5.96
CA GLY A 124 -15.68 5.13 -4.58
C GLY A 124 -15.33 3.99 -3.63
N ALA A 125 -14.76 4.36 -2.49
CA ALA A 125 -14.48 3.44 -1.39
C ALA A 125 -15.02 3.97 -0.06
N HIS A 126 -15.34 3.06 0.85
CA HIS A 126 -15.82 3.36 2.18
C HIS A 126 -14.97 2.63 3.22
N VAL A 127 -14.47 3.37 4.21
CA VAL A 127 -13.78 2.78 5.36
C VAL A 127 -14.83 2.15 6.27
N GLU A 128 -14.87 0.82 6.30
CA GLU A 128 -15.82 0.07 7.12
C GLU A 128 -15.28 -0.23 8.52
N ALA A 129 -13.96 -0.19 8.70
CA ALA A 129 -13.34 -0.22 10.03
C ALA A 129 -11.99 0.50 10.04
N GLU A 130 -11.66 1.06 11.19
CA GLU A 130 -10.41 1.75 11.46
C GLU A 130 -9.89 1.31 12.84
N ILE A 131 -8.57 1.10 12.93
CA ILE A 131 -7.89 0.80 14.19
C ILE A 131 -6.75 1.78 14.38
N ASP A 132 -6.77 2.48 15.51
CA ASP A 132 -5.58 3.13 16.05
C ASP A 132 -4.63 2.06 16.61
N THR A 133 -3.47 1.95 15.98
CA THR A 133 -2.45 0.95 16.33
C THR A 133 -1.52 1.41 17.44
N GLY A 134 -1.53 2.69 17.80
CA GLY A 134 -0.65 3.29 18.81
C GLY A 134 0.80 3.45 18.36
N THR A 135 1.07 3.39 17.05
CA THR A 135 2.36 3.76 16.44
C THR A 135 2.18 4.97 15.54
N ASN A 136 3.28 5.57 15.09
CA ASN A 136 3.30 6.61 14.06
C ASN A 136 4.04 6.16 12.80
N TRP A 137 4.23 4.85 12.65
CA TRP A 137 4.84 4.25 11.47
C TRP A 137 4.33 2.83 11.23
N LEU A 138 3.03 2.71 10.96
CA LEU A 138 2.42 1.45 10.58
C LEU A 138 2.84 1.08 9.15
N GLN A 139 3.71 0.08 9.02
CA GLN A 139 4.31 -0.31 7.73
C GLN A 139 3.42 -1.25 6.92
N ASP A 140 2.69 -2.15 7.58
CA ASP A 140 1.80 -3.10 6.94
C ASP A 140 0.62 -3.42 7.84
N CYS A 141 -0.52 -3.72 7.22
CA CYS A 141 -1.70 -4.19 7.90
C CYS A 141 -2.53 -5.12 7.00
N ARG A 142 -3.04 -6.19 7.60
CA ARG A 142 -3.99 -7.10 6.96
C ARG A 142 -5.06 -7.51 7.95
N TYR A 143 -6.31 -7.52 7.51
CA TYR A 143 -7.41 -8.13 8.22
C TYR A 143 -7.66 -9.54 7.67
N ASP A 144 -7.61 -10.52 8.55
CA ASP A 144 -7.98 -11.89 8.30
C ASP A 144 -9.40 -12.11 8.82
N SER A 145 -10.36 -12.24 7.88
CA SER A 145 -11.77 -12.43 8.20
C SER A 145 -12.09 -13.84 8.71
N GLU A 146 -11.32 -14.85 8.31
CA GLU A 146 -11.48 -16.24 8.76
C GLU A 146 -11.16 -16.35 10.25
N HIS A 147 -10.05 -15.73 10.67
CA HIS A 147 -9.62 -15.74 12.07
C HIS A 147 -10.14 -14.53 12.88
N ASN A 148 -10.85 -13.60 12.23
CA ASN A 148 -11.32 -12.34 12.81
C ASN A 148 -10.20 -11.61 13.54
N CYS A 149 -9.09 -11.39 12.82
CA CYS A 149 -7.83 -10.93 13.38
C CYS A 149 -7.15 -9.91 12.46
N TRP A 150 -6.59 -8.87 13.06
CA TRP A 150 -5.67 -7.96 12.42
C TRP A 150 -4.23 -8.40 12.66
N VAL A 151 -3.43 -8.40 11.60
CA VAL A 151 -1.97 -8.48 11.63
C VAL A 151 -1.44 -7.09 11.33
N LEU A 152 -0.65 -6.54 12.26
CA LEU A 152 -0.18 -5.15 12.20
C LEU A 152 1.34 -5.13 12.34
N VAL A 153 2.03 -4.48 11.39
CA VAL A 153 3.50 -4.33 11.42
C VAL A 153 3.85 -2.92 11.84
N ASP A 154 4.24 -2.78 13.09
CA ASP A 154 4.74 -1.52 13.65
C ASP A 154 6.23 -1.40 13.32
N GLY A 155 6.51 -0.74 12.20
CA GLY A 155 7.88 -0.55 11.72
C GLY A 155 8.69 0.42 12.56
N LYS A 156 8.05 1.26 13.39
CA LYS A 156 8.75 2.17 14.30
C LYS A 156 9.39 1.43 15.47
N ASN A 157 8.65 0.48 16.03
CA ASN A 157 9.04 -0.25 17.23
C ASN A 157 9.46 -1.70 16.95
N SER A 158 9.71 -2.03 15.68
CA SER A 158 10.17 -3.34 15.20
C SER A 158 9.37 -4.49 15.83
N ARG A 159 8.05 -4.42 15.73
CA ARG A 159 7.14 -5.43 16.28
C ARG A 159 5.97 -5.76 15.37
N VAL A 160 5.45 -6.97 15.53
CA VAL A 160 4.19 -7.41 14.93
C VAL A 160 3.14 -7.55 16.05
N VAL A 161 1.97 -6.95 15.86
CA VAL A 161 0.87 -6.99 16.82
C VAL A 161 -0.33 -7.69 16.19
N LEU A 162 -0.88 -8.68 16.90
CA LEU A 162 -2.13 -9.32 16.53
C LEU A 162 -3.27 -8.75 17.37
N ARG A 163 -4.37 -8.34 16.74
CA ARG A 163 -5.55 -7.80 17.44
C ARG A 163 -6.83 -8.50 16.97
N ARG A 164 -7.67 -8.92 17.91
CA ARG A 164 -8.94 -9.61 17.63
C ARG A 164 -10.04 -8.62 17.27
N GLY A 165 -10.92 -9.07 16.38
CA GLY A 165 -12.14 -8.36 16.04
C GLY A 165 -11.88 -7.35 14.95
N ARG A 166 -12.89 -7.11 14.12
CA ARG A 166 -12.90 -6.04 13.12
C ARG A 166 -12.50 -4.67 13.70
N ALA A 167 -12.96 -4.34 14.91
CA ALA A 167 -12.61 -3.12 15.63
C ALA A 167 -11.22 -3.15 16.31
N GLY A 168 -10.53 -4.29 16.34
CA GLY A 168 -9.18 -4.42 16.89
C GLY A 168 -9.04 -4.17 18.40
N ASN A 169 -10.12 -4.18 19.18
CA ASN A 169 -10.11 -3.73 20.58
C ASN A 169 -9.32 -4.64 21.54
N LYS A 170 -9.02 -5.88 21.15
CA LYS A 170 -8.32 -6.84 22.02
C LYS A 170 -7.00 -7.27 21.40
N LYS A 171 -5.88 -6.93 22.03
CA LYS A 171 -4.57 -7.49 21.68
C LYS A 171 -4.55 -9.01 21.97
N LEU A 172 -4.20 -9.80 20.96
CA LEU A 172 -4.05 -11.25 21.05
C LEU A 172 -2.60 -11.64 21.36
N ALA A 173 -1.67 -11.06 20.61
CA ALA A 173 -0.25 -11.34 20.72
C ALA A 173 0.57 -10.13 20.27
N GLU A 174 1.84 -10.12 20.66
CA GLU A 174 2.84 -9.16 20.24
C GLU A 174 4.17 -9.89 20.11
N PHE A 175 4.84 -9.69 18.98
CA PHE A 175 6.14 -10.24 18.69
C PHE A 175 7.10 -9.07 18.52
N ASN A 176 8.00 -8.91 19.49
CA ASN A 176 9.03 -7.89 19.45
C ASN A 176 10.27 -8.48 18.79
N PHE A 177 10.85 -7.74 17.86
CA PHE A 177 12.08 -8.09 17.16
C PHE A 177 13.21 -7.16 17.59
N ASP A 178 14.39 -7.38 17.03
CA ASP A 178 15.53 -6.50 17.24
C ASP A 178 15.17 -5.06 16.80
N PRO A 179 15.35 -4.04 17.67
CA PRO A 179 15.01 -2.66 17.35
C PRO A 179 15.84 -2.08 16.19
N GLU A 180 16.99 -2.66 15.84
CA GLU A 180 17.78 -2.25 14.69
C GLU A 180 17.20 -2.77 13.36
N TRP A 181 16.28 -3.73 13.42
CA TRP A 181 15.64 -4.27 12.22
C TRP A 181 14.56 -3.32 11.71
N ARG A 182 14.47 -3.20 10.39
CA ARG A 182 13.36 -2.52 9.72
C ARG A 182 12.37 -3.58 9.25
N LEU A 183 11.22 -3.64 9.90
CA LEU A 183 10.13 -4.52 9.49
C LEU A 183 9.28 -3.81 8.45
N TYR A 184 9.08 -4.46 7.30
CA TYR A 184 8.32 -3.89 6.19
C TYR A 184 6.95 -4.53 6.06
N GLU A 185 6.88 -5.87 6.03
CA GLU A 185 5.63 -6.57 5.80
C GLU A 185 5.59 -7.96 6.46
N THR A 186 4.37 -8.49 6.55
CA THR A 186 4.10 -9.86 6.98
C THR A 186 3.28 -10.58 5.92
N HIS A 187 3.64 -11.84 5.65
CA HIS A 187 2.87 -12.72 4.77
C HIS A 187 2.22 -13.82 5.61
N ILE A 188 0.91 -13.99 5.44
CA ILE A 188 0.17 -15.11 6.02
C ILE A 188 0.24 -16.25 5.00
N LEU A 189 0.77 -17.40 5.42
CA LEU A 189 0.94 -18.61 4.59
C LEU A 189 -0.27 -19.53 4.69
#